data_AF-A0A7I3YUT8-F1
#
_entry.id   AF-A0A7I3YUT8-F1
#
_cell.length_a   1.000
_cell.length_b   1.000
_cell.length_c   1.000
_cell.angle_alpha   90.00
_cell.angle_beta   90.00
_cell.angle_gamma   90.00
#
_symmetry.space_group_name_H-M   'P 1'
#
loop_
_entity.id
_entity.type
_entity.pdbx_description
1 polymer ?
#
loop_
_entity_poly.entity_id
_entity_poly.type
_entity_poly.pdbx_seq_one_letter_code
_entity_poly.pdbx_strand_id
1 'polypeptide(L)'
;MSQWTMSTEARSPNSIIFQRLCHRFALDKKFSLSLMWLGVIPCLLAINGFVSSNLHGKPGDVLTNDFPQAALSTQSGYIVVNVSSQARMFYAFYEALVPEDSPQDVPIILWLQGGPRCSSMTGNFYEFGPWQIGSDMQLHKNNYTWNTRYALLFVDNPVGTGFSIAEKDDDIPVDQEHVVVHLFTLLTEFFQLNSPYQLRPFFVGGESYGGKYVPELGYYIMLKMRGPASMSTLQRSEQNKISFRLD
;
A
#
# COMPACT_ATOMS: atom_id res chain seq x y z
N MET A 1 19.57 14.43 -34.89
CA MET A 1 20.60 13.52 -34.33
C MET A 1 21.25 14.21 -33.15
N SER A 2 20.87 13.84 -31.93
CA SER A 2 21.63 14.13 -30.72
C SER A 2 21.30 13.01 -29.71
N GLN A 3 22.33 12.24 -29.40
CA GLN A 3 22.30 11.09 -28.49
C GLN A 3 22.23 11.59 -27.05
N TRP A 4 21.35 11.00 -26.25
CA TRP A 4 21.45 11.04 -24.79
C TRP A 4 22.18 9.77 -24.33
N THR A 5 23.41 9.95 -23.87
CA THR A 5 24.18 8.92 -23.16
C THR A 5 23.72 8.88 -21.71
N MET A 6 23.16 7.75 -21.27
CA MET A 6 22.92 7.46 -19.86
C MET A 6 24.27 7.26 -19.15
N SER A 7 24.60 8.13 -18.20
CA SER A 7 25.65 7.88 -17.23
C SER A 7 25.22 6.76 -16.30
N THR A 8 26.15 5.82 -16.09
CA THR A 8 26.01 4.73 -15.12
C THR A 8 26.77 5.15 -13.88
N GLU A 9 26.06 5.54 -12.82
CA GLU A 9 26.68 5.80 -11.51
C GLU A 9 25.96 5.10 -10.35
N ALA A 10 26.84 4.55 -9.51
CA ALA A 10 26.70 3.71 -8.32
C ALA A 10 25.30 3.52 -7.70
N ARG A 11 24.74 2.32 -7.91
CA ARG A 11 23.66 1.74 -7.12
C ARG A 11 24.20 1.14 -5.82
N SER A 12 23.51 1.35 -4.70
CA SER A 12 23.87 0.71 -3.43
C SER A 12 23.77 -0.82 -3.55
N PRO A 13 24.62 -1.60 -2.84
CA PRO A 13 24.67 -3.07 -2.95
C PRO A 13 23.32 -3.75 -2.70
N ASN A 14 22.47 -3.16 -1.86
CA ASN A 14 21.15 -3.68 -1.50
C ASN A 14 20.13 -3.56 -2.65
N SER A 15 20.25 -2.56 -3.53
CA SER A 15 19.34 -2.38 -4.67
C SER A 15 19.58 -3.39 -5.81
N ILE A 16 20.81 -3.91 -5.92
CA ILE A 16 21.20 -4.87 -6.97
C ILE A 16 20.72 -6.28 -6.62
N ILE A 17 20.67 -6.64 -5.33
CA ILE A 17 20.16 -7.92 -4.85
C ILE A 17 18.64 -8.00 -5.08
N PHE A 18 17.91 -6.94 -4.76
CA PHE A 18 16.46 -6.87 -4.96
C PHE A 18 16.05 -6.88 -6.44
N GLN A 19 16.77 -6.13 -7.30
CA GLN A 19 16.50 -6.14 -8.74
C GLN A 19 16.81 -7.49 -9.42
N ARG A 20 17.84 -8.23 -8.95
CA ARG A 20 18.19 -9.54 -9.51
C ARG A 20 17.20 -10.65 -9.12
N LEU A 21 16.53 -10.52 -7.97
CA LEU A 21 15.43 -11.40 -7.57
C LEU A 21 14.18 -11.19 -8.45
N CYS A 22 13.81 -9.94 -8.74
CA CYS A 22 12.66 -9.63 -9.59
C CYS A 22 12.89 -9.96 -11.08
N HIS A 23 14.12 -9.82 -11.59
CA HIS A 23 14.40 -10.06 -13.02
C HIS A 23 14.35 -11.55 -13.43
N ARG A 24 14.41 -12.49 -12.46
CA ARG A 24 14.25 -13.94 -12.72
C ARG A 24 12.80 -14.43 -12.66
N PHE A 25 11.86 -13.60 -12.20
CA PHE A 25 10.44 -13.97 -12.12
C PHE A 25 9.63 -13.63 -13.39
N ALA A 26 10.17 -12.81 -14.31
CA ALA A 26 9.41 -12.29 -15.45
C ALA A 26 9.44 -13.18 -16.72
N LEU A 27 10.13 -14.32 -16.71
CA LEU A 27 10.28 -15.17 -17.90
C LEU A 27 10.12 -16.65 -17.58
N ASP A 28 8.91 -17.09 -17.21
CA ASP A 28 8.50 -18.45 -17.61
C ASP A 28 6.97 -18.67 -17.53
N LYS A 29 6.37 -19.07 -18.66
CA LYS A 29 4.91 -19.25 -18.85
C LYS A 29 4.40 -20.61 -18.35
N LYS A 30 4.97 -21.18 -17.28
CA LYS A 30 4.49 -22.43 -16.69
C LYS A 30 4.51 -22.37 -15.17
N PHE A 31 3.45 -21.81 -14.61
CA PHE A 31 3.24 -21.71 -13.16
C PHE A 31 2.79 -23.07 -12.60
N SER A 32 3.70 -23.80 -11.97
CA SER A 32 3.39 -24.93 -11.09
C SER A 32 3.22 -24.41 -9.67
N LEU A 33 2.09 -24.71 -9.01
CA LEU A 33 1.75 -24.29 -7.64
C LEU A 33 2.81 -24.68 -6.57
N SER A 34 3.74 -25.57 -6.90
CA SER A 34 4.80 -26.03 -5.99
C SER A 34 5.93 -25.01 -5.75
N LEU A 35 6.08 -23.97 -6.57
CA LEU A 35 7.18 -22.98 -6.43
C LEU A 35 6.84 -21.75 -5.57
N MET A 36 5.57 -21.53 -5.22
CA MET A 36 5.19 -20.43 -4.30
C MET A 36 5.75 -20.61 -2.88
N TRP A 37 6.07 -21.84 -2.48
CA TRP A 37 6.58 -22.11 -1.13
C TRP A 37 8.04 -21.66 -0.91
N LEU A 38 8.83 -21.52 -1.98
CA LEU A 38 10.26 -21.16 -1.85
C LEU A 38 10.51 -19.64 -1.74
N GLY A 39 9.53 -18.80 -2.12
CA GLY A 39 9.62 -17.34 -2.02
C GLY A 39 9.02 -16.72 -0.76
N VAL A 40 8.17 -17.46 -0.03
CA VAL A 40 7.48 -16.98 1.18
C VAL A 40 8.29 -17.24 2.45
N ILE A 41 9.10 -18.31 2.46
CA ILE A 41 9.97 -18.67 3.59
C ILE A 41 11.06 -17.63 3.89
N PRO A 42 11.76 -17.03 2.89
CA PRO A 42 12.75 -15.98 3.18
C PRO A 42 12.10 -14.72 3.77
N CYS A 43 10.88 -14.39 3.37
CA CYS A 43 10.13 -13.24 3.88
C CYS A 43 9.69 -13.48 5.34
N LEU A 44 9.19 -14.67 5.67
CA LEU A 44 8.82 -15.06 7.04
C LEU A 44 10.03 -15.20 7.98
N LEU A 45 11.17 -15.70 7.48
CA LEU A 45 12.39 -15.83 8.28
C LEU A 45 13.10 -14.49 8.52
N ALA A 46 13.05 -13.57 7.56
CA ALA A 46 13.55 -12.21 7.76
C ALA A 46 12.73 -11.45 8.83
N ILE A 47 11.41 -11.65 8.87
CA ILE A 47 10.52 -11.02 9.87
C ILE A 47 10.71 -11.67 11.25
N ASN A 48 10.71 -13.00 11.35
CA ASN A 48 10.86 -13.69 12.65
C ASN A 48 12.27 -13.56 13.25
N GLY A 49 13.33 -13.55 12.43
CA GLY A 49 14.70 -13.34 12.90
C GLY A 49 14.96 -11.92 13.43
N PHE A 50 14.30 -10.91 12.85
CA PHE A 50 14.40 -9.52 13.26
C PHE A 50 13.61 -9.24 14.56
N VAL A 51 12.42 -9.83 14.72
CA VAL A 51 11.60 -9.69 15.93
C VAL A 51 12.23 -10.41 17.13
N SER A 52 12.83 -11.59 16.92
CA SER A 52 13.36 -12.41 18.03
C SER A 52 14.72 -11.90 18.58
N SER A 53 15.50 -11.17 17.78
CA SER A 53 16.82 -10.66 18.20
C SER A 53 16.77 -9.35 19.01
N ASN A 54 15.68 -8.57 18.93
CA ASN A 54 15.63 -7.21 19.49
C ASN A 54 14.57 -6.97 20.58
N LEU A 55 13.79 -7.99 20.98
CA LEU A 55 12.78 -7.86 22.05
C LEU A 55 13.34 -7.96 23.49
N HIS A 56 14.66 -7.90 23.68
CA HIS A 56 15.25 -7.77 25.02
C HIS A 56 15.25 -6.31 25.50
N GLY A 57 14.09 -5.64 25.45
CA GLY A 57 13.87 -4.38 26.14
C GLY A 57 13.74 -4.65 27.64
N LYS A 58 14.53 -3.97 28.48
CA LYS A 58 14.42 -4.10 29.93
C LYS A 58 13.10 -3.44 30.39
N PRO A 59 12.39 -4.00 31.39
CA PRO A 59 11.21 -3.35 31.94
C PRO A 59 11.65 -2.09 32.70
N GLY A 60 11.33 -0.91 32.17
CA GLY A 60 11.66 0.36 32.80
C GLY A 60 12.23 1.44 31.87
N ASP A 61 12.55 1.10 30.61
CA ASP A 61 12.85 2.13 29.61
C ASP A 61 11.54 2.83 29.23
N VAL A 62 11.24 3.94 29.91
CA VAL A 62 10.31 4.93 29.40
C VAL A 62 10.84 5.31 28.01
N LEU A 63 10.06 5.05 26.96
CA LEU A 63 10.37 5.48 25.60
C LEU A 63 10.32 7.02 25.53
N THR A 64 11.29 7.71 26.11
CA THR A 64 11.56 9.12 25.84
C THR A 64 12.56 9.21 24.69
N ASN A 65 12.21 8.60 23.56
CA ASN A 65 12.81 8.96 22.29
C ASN A 65 11.77 9.84 21.61
N ASP A 66 11.90 11.15 21.80
CA ASP A 66 11.04 12.14 21.17
C ASP A 66 11.02 11.89 19.66
N PHE A 67 9.92 11.29 19.19
CA PHE A 67 9.69 11.08 17.78
C PHE A 67 9.80 12.46 17.12
N PRO A 68 10.68 12.65 16.11
CA PRO A 68 10.84 13.96 15.52
C PRO A 68 9.46 14.46 15.09
N GLN A 69 9.07 15.68 15.49
CA GLN A 69 7.75 16.21 15.13
C GLN A 69 7.54 16.20 13.61
N ALA A 70 8.62 16.40 12.85
CA ALA A 70 8.63 16.34 11.39
C ALA A 70 8.46 14.92 10.80
N ALA A 71 8.49 13.87 11.62
CA ALA A 71 8.22 12.49 11.26
C ALA A 71 6.76 12.08 11.44
N LEU A 72 5.96 12.91 12.13
CA LEU A 72 4.54 12.68 12.23
C LEU A 72 3.87 12.84 10.86
N SER A 73 2.92 11.96 10.58
CA SER A 73 2.00 12.10 9.44
C SER A 73 1.23 13.41 9.54
N THR A 74 0.97 14.07 8.42
CA THR A 74 0.05 15.22 8.34
C THR A 74 -1.31 14.87 8.93
N GLN A 75 -1.79 13.66 8.64
CA GLN A 75 -2.98 13.08 9.25
C GLN A 75 -2.79 11.57 9.34
N SER A 76 -3.23 10.95 10.42
CA SER A 76 -3.39 9.51 10.49
C SER A 76 -4.58 9.18 11.38
N GLY A 77 -5.11 7.97 11.22
CA GLY A 77 -6.25 7.55 12.00
C GLY A 77 -6.92 6.32 11.42
N TYR A 78 -8.17 6.14 11.85
CA TYR A 78 -8.98 4.99 11.53
C TYR A 78 -10.24 5.42 10.79
N ILE A 79 -10.61 4.66 9.77
CA ILE A 79 -11.92 4.76 9.12
C ILE A 79 -12.68 3.47 9.38
N VAL A 80 -13.93 3.59 9.83
CA VAL A 80 -14.84 2.44 9.98
C VAL A 80 -15.29 2.01 8.59
N VAL A 81 -14.97 0.77 8.21
CA VAL A 81 -15.31 0.22 6.89
C VAL A 81 -16.44 -0.80 6.93
N ASN A 82 -16.75 -1.30 8.13
CA ASN A 82 -17.95 -2.11 8.40
C ASN A 82 -18.68 -1.54 9.62
N VAL A 83 -19.85 -0.93 9.39
CA VAL A 83 -20.64 -0.29 10.45
C VAL A 83 -21.23 -1.32 11.42
N SER A 84 -21.55 -2.53 10.95
CA SER A 84 -22.18 -3.55 11.81
C SER A 84 -21.22 -4.12 12.84
N SER A 85 -19.95 -4.31 12.48
CA SER A 85 -18.94 -4.86 13.38
C SER A 85 -18.04 -3.81 13.99
N GLN A 86 -18.02 -2.59 13.45
CA GLN A 86 -17.07 -1.52 13.78
C GLN A 86 -15.62 -1.80 13.34
N ALA A 87 -15.42 -2.75 12.41
CA ALA A 87 -14.12 -2.99 11.82
C ALA A 87 -13.59 -1.72 11.11
N ARG A 88 -12.29 -1.47 11.28
CA ARG A 88 -11.66 -0.20 10.91
C ARG A 88 -10.33 -0.38 10.22
N MET A 89 -10.07 0.45 9.21
CA MET A 89 -8.81 0.48 8.47
C MET A 89 -7.98 1.69 8.88
N PHE A 90 -6.69 1.45 9.14
CA PHE A 90 -5.73 2.49 9.47
C PHE A 90 -5.15 3.12 8.21
N TYR A 91 -4.94 4.44 8.27
CA TYR A 91 -4.21 5.18 7.24
C TYR A 91 -3.19 6.15 7.86
N ALA A 92 -2.13 6.41 7.11
CA ALA A 92 -1.21 7.53 7.34
C ALA A 92 -1.07 8.36 6.07
N PHE A 93 -1.35 9.65 6.19
CA PHE A 93 -1.30 10.63 5.12
C PHE A 93 -0.16 11.63 5.36
N TYR A 94 0.66 11.83 4.34
CA TYR A 94 1.74 12.81 4.33
C TYR A 94 1.51 13.75 3.15
N GLU A 95 1.40 15.04 3.44
CA GLU A 95 1.33 16.07 2.40
C GLU A 95 2.70 16.24 1.71
N ALA A 96 2.67 16.79 0.50
CA ALA A 96 3.89 17.14 -0.23
C ALA A 96 4.70 18.22 0.53
N LEU A 97 6.02 18.04 0.59
CA LEU A 97 6.95 18.97 1.23
C LEU A 97 7.14 20.25 0.42
N VAL A 98 7.13 20.14 -0.90
CA VAL A 98 7.21 21.27 -1.82
C VAL A 98 5.93 21.29 -2.64
N PRO A 99 4.91 22.07 -2.24
CA PRO A 99 3.67 22.14 -2.99
C PRO A 99 3.89 22.76 -4.37
N GLU A 100 3.07 22.35 -5.34
CA GLU A 100 2.90 23.04 -6.61
C GLU A 100 2.38 24.47 -6.39
N ASP A 101 2.41 25.31 -7.42
CA ASP A 101 1.91 26.70 -7.36
C ASP A 101 0.46 26.77 -6.84
N SER A 102 -0.32 25.71 -7.08
CA SER A 102 -1.65 25.50 -6.51
C SER A 102 -1.68 24.23 -5.65
N PRO A 103 -2.14 24.30 -4.38
CA PRO A 103 -2.35 23.12 -3.55
C PRO A 103 -3.32 22.08 -4.14
N GLN A 104 -4.21 22.50 -5.07
CA GLN A 104 -5.15 21.61 -5.74
C GLN A 104 -4.48 20.75 -6.83
N ASP A 105 -3.30 21.15 -7.31
CA ASP A 105 -2.60 20.44 -8.39
C ASP A 105 -1.67 19.34 -7.87
N VAL A 106 -1.38 19.33 -6.56
CA VAL A 106 -0.51 18.32 -5.94
C VAL A 106 -1.17 16.95 -6.00
N PRO A 107 -0.61 15.94 -6.69
CA PRO A 107 -1.25 14.63 -6.77
C PRO A 107 -1.23 13.87 -5.43
N ILE A 108 -2.30 13.10 -5.15
CA ILE A 108 -2.35 12.14 -4.05
C ILE A 108 -2.11 10.74 -4.61
N ILE A 109 -1.14 10.03 -4.04
CA ILE A 109 -0.84 8.63 -4.35
C ILE A 109 -1.32 7.78 -3.17
N LEU A 110 -2.36 6.96 -3.40
CA LEU A 110 -2.67 5.83 -2.53
C LEU A 110 -1.63 4.74 -2.76
N TRP A 111 -0.98 4.25 -1.70
CA TRP A 111 -0.09 3.09 -1.77
C TRP A 111 -0.64 1.89 -1.02
N LEU A 112 -0.65 0.73 -1.70
CA LEU A 112 -1.10 -0.55 -1.17
C LEU A 112 0.03 -1.58 -1.23
N GLN A 113 0.53 -2.00 -0.07
CA GLN A 113 1.50 -3.08 0.01
C GLN A 113 0.87 -4.44 -0.28
N GLY A 114 1.72 -5.36 -0.76
CA GLY A 114 1.32 -6.72 -1.13
C GLY A 114 1.30 -7.70 0.04
N GLY A 115 1.99 -8.83 -0.14
CA GLY A 115 1.98 -9.96 0.80
C GLY A 115 1.21 -11.16 0.23
N PRO A 116 -0.13 -11.24 0.37
CA PRO A 116 -1.12 -10.29 0.91
C PRO A 116 -1.00 -10.05 2.43
N ARG A 117 -1.66 -9.00 2.96
CA ARG A 117 -1.69 -8.61 4.39
C ARG A 117 -0.34 -8.12 4.95
N CYS A 118 0.54 -7.60 4.11
CA CYS A 118 1.68 -6.82 4.60
C CYS A 118 1.22 -5.36 4.83
N SER A 119 1.66 -4.78 5.95
CA SER A 119 1.35 -3.38 6.27
C SER A 119 1.99 -2.43 5.25
N SER A 120 1.22 -1.42 4.83
CA SER A 120 1.72 -0.32 3.99
C SER A 120 2.65 0.61 4.75
N MET A 121 2.78 0.46 6.07
CA MET A 121 3.86 1.07 6.84
C MET A 121 5.23 0.52 6.43
N THR A 122 5.29 -0.62 5.76
CA THR A 122 6.53 -1.09 5.11
C THR A 122 6.97 -0.11 4.03
N GLY A 123 6.06 0.29 3.13
CA GLY A 123 6.38 1.30 2.12
C GLY A 123 6.66 2.68 2.72
N ASN A 124 5.98 3.00 3.81
CA ASN A 124 6.21 4.24 4.55
C ASN A 124 7.63 4.30 5.16
N PHE A 125 8.04 3.28 5.92
CA PHE A 125 9.26 3.33 6.73
C PHE A 125 10.48 2.59 6.15
N TYR A 126 10.33 1.86 5.04
CA TYR A 126 11.44 1.09 4.46
C TYR A 126 11.62 1.31 2.95
N GLU A 127 10.69 2.00 2.28
CA GLU A 127 10.76 2.24 0.84
C GLU A 127 10.87 3.75 0.57
N PHE A 128 9.75 4.43 0.34
CA PHE A 128 9.73 5.78 -0.24
C PHE A 128 8.93 6.80 0.58
N GLY A 129 8.49 6.46 1.79
CA GLY A 129 7.93 7.45 2.72
C GLY A 129 9.00 8.42 3.25
N PRO A 130 8.58 9.47 3.98
CA PRO A 130 9.45 10.60 4.36
C PRO A 130 10.55 10.25 5.37
N TRP A 131 10.35 9.18 6.14
CA TRP A 131 11.27 8.74 7.17
C TRP A 131 11.46 7.24 7.08
N GLN A 132 12.66 6.78 7.37
CA GLN A 132 13.02 5.38 7.36
C GLN A 132 13.50 4.91 8.73
N ILE A 133 13.24 3.65 9.06
CA ILE A 133 13.79 3.02 10.25
C ILE A 133 15.15 2.41 9.89
N GLY A 134 16.20 2.90 10.53
CA GLY A 134 17.56 2.42 10.35
C GLY A 134 17.81 1.10 11.10
N SER A 135 18.96 0.48 10.84
CA SER A 135 19.38 -0.73 11.59
C SER A 135 19.66 -0.46 13.08
N ASP A 136 19.79 0.81 13.45
CA ASP A 136 19.89 1.31 14.83
C ASP A 136 18.51 1.48 15.51
N MET A 137 17.43 1.07 14.83
CA MET A 137 16.04 1.25 15.28
C MET A 137 15.65 2.72 15.49
N GLN A 138 16.38 3.65 14.88
CA GLN A 138 16.08 5.09 14.91
C GLN A 138 15.44 5.54 13.60
N LEU A 139 14.76 6.69 13.64
CA LEU A 139 14.20 7.33 12.45
C LEU A 139 15.23 8.23 11.78
N HIS A 140 15.39 8.02 10.48
CA HIS A 140 16.25 8.80 9.61
C HIS A 140 15.41 9.44 8.51
N LYS A 141 15.72 10.68 8.13
CA LYS A 141 15.04 11.31 6.99
C LYS A 141 15.36 10.55 5.71
N ASN A 142 14.34 10.31 4.89
CA ASN A 142 14.51 9.73 3.57
C ASN A 142 14.76 10.82 2.54
N ASN A 143 16.00 10.95 2.07
CA ASN A 143 16.37 11.92 1.03
C ASN A 143 15.77 11.61 -0.35
N TYR A 144 15.18 10.42 -0.54
CA TYR A 144 14.56 9.96 -1.79
C TYR A 144 13.05 9.77 -1.67
N THR A 145 12.44 10.41 -0.66
CA THR A 145 11.00 10.32 -0.43
C THR A 145 10.19 10.85 -1.62
N TRP A 146 9.12 10.13 -1.96
CA TRP A 146 8.17 10.57 -2.98
C TRP A 146 7.35 11.78 -2.51
N ASN A 147 7.24 11.98 -1.19
CA ASN A 147 6.51 13.12 -0.65
C ASN A 147 7.21 14.47 -0.85
N THR A 148 8.30 14.51 -1.60
CA THR A 148 8.88 15.77 -2.08
C THR A 148 7.90 16.51 -3.01
N ARG A 149 7.15 15.77 -3.86
CA ARG A 149 6.24 16.33 -4.89
C ARG A 149 4.82 15.81 -4.81
N TYR A 150 4.59 14.69 -4.15
CA TYR A 150 3.28 14.05 -4.08
C TYR A 150 2.80 14.00 -2.63
N ALA A 151 1.49 14.01 -2.43
CA ALA A 151 0.94 13.53 -1.18
C ALA A 151 0.91 12.00 -1.20
N LEU A 152 1.25 11.38 -0.08
CA LEU A 152 1.27 9.93 0.07
C LEU A 152 0.20 9.50 1.07
N LEU A 153 -0.70 8.63 0.64
CA LEU A 153 -1.70 7.98 1.47
C LEU A 153 -1.35 6.50 1.60
N PHE A 154 -0.80 6.10 2.74
CA PHE A 154 -0.54 4.70 3.03
C PHE A 154 -1.72 4.10 3.78
N VAL A 155 -2.23 2.96 3.32
CA VAL A 155 -3.37 2.28 3.94
C VAL A 155 -3.02 0.85 4.27
N ASP A 156 -3.25 0.46 5.51
CA ASP A 156 -3.08 -0.93 5.94
C ASP A 156 -4.26 -1.76 5.45
N ASN A 157 -4.00 -2.56 4.43
CA ASN A 157 -5.01 -3.29 3.68
C ASN A 157 -4.68 -4.79 3.58
N PRO A 158 -5.67 -5.68 3.77
CA PRO A 158 -7.06 -5.45 4.20
C PRO A 158 -7.22 -5.28 5.72
N VAL A 159 -8.47 -5.16 6.22
CA VAL A 159 -8.80 -5.25 7.65
C VAL A 159 -8.09 -6.46 8.30
N GLY A 160 -7.52 -6.24 9.49
CA GLY A 160 -6.66 -7.22 10.18
C GLY A 160 -5.18 -7.18 9.77
N THR A 161 -4.78 -6.26 8.88
CA THR A 161 -3.39 -6.05 8.46
C THR A 161 -2.77 -4.88 9.22
N GLY A 162 -1.53 -5.03 9.69
CA GLY A 162 -0.80 -3.93 10.33
C GLY A 162 -1.56 -3.34 11.51
N PHE A 163 -1.88 -2.05 11.42
CA PHE A 163 -2.68 -1.35 12.42
C PHE A 163 -4.19 -1.42 12.16
N SER A 164 -4.67 -1.95 11.03
CA SER A 164 -6.10 -2.10 10.75
C SER A 164 -6.74 -3.19 11.63
N ILE A 165 -7.89 -2.88 12.23
CA ILE A 165 -8.50 -3.67 13.31
C ILE A 165 -9.75 -4.39 12.79
N ALA A 166 -9.74 -5.70 12.95
CA ALA A 166 -10.91 -6.56 12.89
C ALA A 166 -11.50 -6.68 14.31
N GLU A 167 -12.81 -6.49 14.47
CA GLU A 167 -13.46 -6.68 15.77
C GLU A 167 -13.90 -8.15 15.96
N LYS A 168 -14.06 -8.89 14.85
CA LYS A 168 -14.31 -10.33 14.77
C LYS A 168 -13.49 -10.95 13.65
N ASP A 169 -13.21 -12.25 13.73
CA ASP A 169 -12.49 -12.98 12.67
C ASP A 169 -13.19 -12.87 11.31
N ASP A 170 -14.52 -12.87 11.30
CA ASP A 170 -15.34 -12.74 10.09
C ASP A 170 -15.23 -11.34 9.43
N ASP A 171 -14.68 -10.33 10.12
CA ASP A 171 -14.43 -9.02 9.53
C ASP A 171 -13.23 -9.01 8.58
N ILE A 172 -12.37 -10.02 8.67
CA ILE A 172 -11.16 -10.12 7.85
C ILE A 172 -11.57 -10.65 6.47
N PRO A 173 -11.45 -9.85 5.40
CA PRO A 173 -11.84 -10.29 4.06
C PRO A 173 -11.06 -11.52 3.61
N VAL A 174 -11.78 -12.46 3.01
CA VAL A 174 -11.23 -13.70 2.42
C VAL A 174 -11.24 -13.70 0.89
N ASP A 175 -11.88 -12.70 0.27
CA ASP A 175 -11.95 -12.51 -1.19
C ASP A 175 -11.64 -11.05 -1.58
N GLN A 176 -11.43 -10.79 -2.88
CA GLN A 176 -11.09 -9.45 -3.37
C GLN A 176 -12.29 -8.49 -3.38
N GLU A 177 -13.52 -9.01 -3.47
CA GLU A 177 -14.73 -8.19 -3.53
C GLU A 177 -14.93 -7.43 -2.22
N HIS A 178 -14.81 -8.11 -1.08
CA HIS A 178 -14.89 -7.47 0.22
C HIS A 178 -13.71 -6.52 0.48
N VAL A 179 -12.50 -6.88 0.03
CA VAL A 179 -11.33 -6.00 0.13
C VAL A 179 -11.57 -4.69 -0.61
N VAL A 180 -12.07 -4.74 -1.85
CA VAL A 180 -12.28 -3.53 -2.65
C VAL A 180 -13.43 -2.68 -2.10
N VAL A 181 -14.48 -3.30 -1.57
CA VAL A 181 -15.56 -2.58 -0.88
C VAL A 181 -15.02 -1.80 0.31
N HIS A 182 -14.20 -2.43 1.17
CA HIS A 182 -13.59 -1.76 2.32
C HIS A 182 -12.65 -0.62 1.91
N LEU A 183 -11.79 -0.85 0.90
CA LEU A 183 -10.91 0.21 0.36
C LEU A 183 -11.69 1.39 -0.21
N PHE A 184 -12.76 1.12 -0.95
CA PHE A 184 -13.61 2.17 -1.51
C PHE A 184 -14.33 2.97 -0.43
N THR A 185 -14.85 2.31 0.61
CA THR A 185 -15.41 2.98 1.80
C THR A 185 -14.36 3.85 2.47
N LEU A 186 -13.15 3.33 2.72
CA LEU A 186 -12.06 4.12 3.31
C LEU A 186 -11.77 5.38 2.50
N LEU A 187 -11.66 5.26 1.17
CA LEU A 187 -11.39 6.41 0.31
C LEU A 187 -12.54 7.42 0.33
N THR A 188 -13.79 6.94 0.28
CA THR A 188 -14.97 7.78 0.31
C THR A 188 -14.98 8.64 1.58
N GLU A 189 -14.81 8.02 2.74
CA GLU A 189 -14.78 8.72 4.03
C GLU A 189 -13.55 9.63 4.16
N PHE A 190 -12.38 9.17 3.74
CA PHE A 190 -11.15 9.98 3.76
C PHE A 190 -11.32 11.28 2.97
N PHE A 191 -11.89 11.22 1.77
CA PHE A 191 -12.14 12.40 0.93
C PHE A 191 -13.32 13.25 1.41
N GLN A 192 -14.30 12.67 2.13
CA GLN A 192 -15.34 13.45 2.80
C GLN A 192 -14.77 14.28 3.96
N LEU A 193 -13.92 13.67 4.79
CA LEU A 193 -13.22 14.35 5.88
C LEU A 193 -12.24 15.42 5.36
N ASN A 194 -11.72 15.22 4.15
CA ASN A 194 -10.77 16.12 3.51
C ASN A 194 -11.31 16.70 2.20
N SER A 195 -12.45 17.39 2.26
CA SER A 195 -13.15 17.89 1.07
C SER A 195 -12.29 18.72 0.08
N PRO A 196 -11.27 19.51 0.49
CA PRO A 196 -10.40 20.20 -0.46
C PRO A 196 -9.57 19.25 -1.36
N TYR A 197 -9.38 17.99 -0.93
CA TYR A 197 -8.59 17.01 -1.68
C TYR A 197 -9.36 16.33 -2.81
N GLN A 198 -10.68 16.46 -2.85
CA GLN A 198 -11.52 15.76 -3.85
C GLN A 198 -11.23 16.15 -5.30
N LEU A 199 -10.69 17.36 -5.51
CA LEU A 199 -10.36 17.87 -6.85
C LEU A 199 -8.92 17.56 -7.26
N ARG A 200 -8.10 17.02 -6.35
CA ARG A 200 -6.69 16.73 -6.63
C ARG A 200 -6.56 15.52 -7.56
N PRO A 201 -5.54 15.49 -8.44
CA PRO A 201 -5.20 14.29 -9.18
C PRO A 201 -4.97 13.11 -8.21
N PHE A 202 -5.63 11.98 -8.45
CA PHE A 202 -5.55 10.82 -7.57
C PHE A 202 -5.02 9.60 -8.34
N PHE A 203 -3.99 8.97 -7.80
CA PHE A 203 -3.35 7.79 -8.35
C PHE A 203 -3.34 6.65 -7.34
N VAL A 204 -3.49 5.42 -7.82
CA VAL A 204 -3.43 4.22 -7.00
C VAL A 204 -2.18 3.44 -7.42
N GLY A 205 -1.27 3.24 -6.48
CA GLY A 205 -0.06 2.45 -6.63
C GLY A 205 -0.02 1.29 -5.64
N GLY A 206 0.81 0.30 -5.94
CA GLY A 206 1.02 -0.84 -5.06
C GLY A 206 2.07 -1.80 -5.58
N GLU A 207 2.55 -2.65 -4.68
CA GLU A 207 3.63 -3.59 -4.92
C GLU A 207 3.18 -5.04 -4.68
N SER A 208 3.74 -6.00 -5.43
CA SER A 208 3.53 -7.43 -5.21
C SER A 208 2.04 -7.79 -5.32
N TYR A 209 1.41 -8.35 -4.27
CA TYR A 209 -0.03 -8.59 -4.25
C TYR A 209 -0.86 -7.28 -4.38
N GLY A 210 -0.26 -6.12 -4.09
CA GLY A 210 -0.81 -4.81 -4.43
C GLY A 210 -1.15 -4.67 -5.91
N GLY A 211 -0.45 -5.39 -6.80
CA GLY A 211 -0.79 -5.49 -8.23
C GLY A 211 -2.13 -6.16 -8.53
N LYS A 212 -2.77 -6.82 -7.56
CA LYS A 212 -4.17 -7.26 -7.63
C LYS A 212 -5.12 -6.24 -7.02
N TYR A 213 -4.78 -5.66 -5.87
CA TYR A 213 -5.61 -4.65 -5.22
C TYR A 213 -5.81 -3.39 -6.08
N VAL A 214 -4.75 -2.91 -6.73
CA VAL A 214 -4.74 -1.68 -7.55
C VAL A 214 -5.74 -1.76 -8.72
N PRO A 215 -5.67 -2.75 -9.63
CA PRO A 215 -6.60 -2.82 -10.75
C PRO A 215 -8.04 -3.13 -10.31
N GLU A 216 -8.23 -3.93 -9.25
CA GLU A 216 -9.56 -4.23 -8.70
C GLU A 216 -10.22 -2.94 -8.18
N LEU A 217 -9.48 -2.14 -7.41
CA LEU A 217 -9.95 -0.85 -6.90
C LEU A 217 -10.23 0.14 -8.02
N GLY A 218 -9.32 0.26 -9.00
CA GLY A 218 -9.54 1.11 -10.16
C GLY A 218 -10.81 0.74 -10.93
N TYR A 219 -11.02 -0.57 -11.16
CA TYR A 219 -12.23 -1.08 -11.81
C TYR A 219 -13.48 -0.76 -10.99
N TYR A 220 -13.47 -1.02 -9.68
CA TYR A 220 -14.60 -0.76 -8.79
C TYR A 220 -14.97 0.73 -8.73
N ILE A 221 -13.98 1.63 -8.66
CA ILE A 221 -14.20 3.08 -8.72
C ILE A 221 -14.89 3.45 -10.04
N MET A 222 -14.39 2.96 -11.18
CA MET A 222 -15.00 3.24 -12.48
C MET A 222 -16.46 2.76 -12.56
N LEU A 223 -16.78 1.60 -11.97
CA LEU A 223 -18.15 1.10 -11.90
C LEU A 223 -19.05 2.03 -11.10
N LYS A 224 -18.60 2.50 -9.92
CA LYS A 224 -19.37 3.41 -9.07
C LYS A 224 -19.57 4.77 -9.71
N MET A 225 -18.59 5.28 -10.46
CA MET A 225 -18.70 6.56 -11.17
C MET A 225 -19.66 6.53 -12.36
N ARG A 226 -19.82 5.39 -13.05
CA ARG A 226 -20.69 5.26 -14.23
C ARG A 226 -22.18 5.06 -13.90
N GLY A 227 -22.53 4.90 -12.63
CA GLY A 227 -23.91 4.70 -12.18
C GLY A 227 -24.51 3.31 -12.50
N PRO A 228 -25.76 3.05 -12.09
CA PRO A 228 -26.35 1.69 -12.04
C PRO A 228 -26.47 0.99 -13.41
N ALA A 229 -26.67 1.75 -14.49
CA ALA A 229 -26.84 1.20 -15.84
C ALA A 229 -25.57 0.54 -16.41
N SER A 230 -24.40 0.97 -15.93
CA SER A 230 -23.10 0.42 -16.32
C SER A 230 -22.80 -0.90 -15.60
N MET A 231 -23.21 -1.05 -14.33
CA MET A 231 -22.98 -2.28 -13.57
C MET A 231 -23.78 -3.47 -14.14
N SER A 232 -25.05 -3.25 -14.50
CA SER A 232 -25.90 -4.32 -15.06
C SER A 232 -25.42 -4.81 -16.43
N THR A 233 -24.89 -3.92 -17.25
CA THR A 233 -24.34 -4.24 -18.57
C THR A 233 -23.02 -5.03 -18.45
N LEU A 234 -22.18 -4.69 -17.46
CA LEU A 234 -20.89 -5.34 -17.25
C LEU A 234 -21.03 -6.68 -16.52
N GLN A 235 -21.90 -6.80 -15.52
CA GLN A 235 -22.24 -8.08 -14.89
C GLN A 235 -22.76 -9.06 -15.96
N ARG A 236 -23.63 -8.60 -16.86
CA ARG A 236 -24.07 -9.41 -18.02
C ARG A 236 -22.90 -9.82 -18.92
N SER A 237 -21.92 -8.93 -19.14
CA SER A 237 -20.73 -9.24 -19.96
C SER A 237 -19.78 -10.24 -19.30
N GLU A 238 -19.56 -10.16 -17.99
CA GLU A 238 -18.69 -11.07 -17.23
C GLU A 238 -19.35 -12.44 -17.05
N GLN A 239 -20.66 -12.47 -16.80
CA GLN A 239 -21.44 -13.71 -16.73
C GLN A 239 -21.47 -14.44 -18.08
N ASN A 240 -21.48 -13.68 -19.18
CA ASN A 240 -21.32 -14.24 -20.53
C ASN A 240 -19.89 -14.76 -20.78
N LYS A 241 -18.84 -14.11 -20.27
CA LYS A 241 -17.45 -14.61 -20.39
C LYS A 241 -17.19 -15.89 -19.57
N ILE A 242 -17.88 -16.05 -18.45
CA ILE A 242 -17.84 -17.28 -17.63
C ILE A 242 -18.59 -18.41 -18.36
N SER A 243 -19.73 -18.11 -18.98
CA SER A 243 -20.50 -19.05 -19.80
C SER A 243 -19.68 -19.59 -20.99
N PHE A 244 -18.98 -18.72 -21.72
CA PHE A 244 -18.12 -19.12 -22.85
C PHE A 244 -16.85 -19.91 -22.48
N ARG A 245 -16.56 -20.14 -21.20
CA ARG A 245 -15.44 -20.97 -20.73
C ARG A 245 -15.86 -22.37 -20.25
N LEU A 246 -17.15 -22.70 -20.28
CA LEU A 246 -17.70 -23.96 -19.79
C LEU A 246 -18.21 -24.91 -20.89
N ASP A 247 -18.00 -24.58 -22.17
CA ASP A 247 -18.31 -25.44 -23.32
C ASP A 247 -17.04 -25.97 -24.01
#